data_AF-A0A1G2DG89-F1
#
_entry.id   AF-A0A1G2DG89-F1
#
_cell.length_a   1.000
_cell.length_b   1.000
_cell.length_c   1.000
_cell.angle_alpha   90.00
_cell.angle_beta   90.00
_cell.angle_gamma   90.00
#
_symmetry.space_group_name_H-M   'P 1'
#
loop_
_entity.id
_entity.type
_entity.pdbx_description
1 polymer ?
#
loop_
_entity_poly.entity_id
_entity_poly.type
_entity_poly.pdbx_seq_one_letter_code
_entity_poly.pdbx_strand_id
1 'polypeptide(L)'
;MSEREPSFVMNQSEMERAERHGLSPRELELRELKDDFIHHFAPNAQEAARKRFAGESLSNEDQSLFDRARNKWWFDKYGFPHARVQERVEVLTRKYMVSEDLTRRRDLQRGLFEAVRKKNVARVNELRGLYEKEFPEQMEGVVALLDFPSYLSLQKKVGHFSFNTRTPEGREERKEAIQSLTQYHFLLSHFVEQNSDDKAFLEDFWYTIEQLGVTADNLRQAQITRSGIVSQVAAYKIFKQLGQHPQLSHPREDAFEAIDMWSDADTAIQVKTGKRGSDELIVATDTIAFPGVESKVGDAVTHVNTDLMRDIARFTTKSAAYGEKIGKKIRGYYAVIPKQTFDHVTGEPSEEIVERFRERLGIAQTTHHDGA
;
A
#
# COMPACT_ATOMS: atom_id res chain seq x y z
N MET A 1 24.38 -17.71 20.95
CA MET A 1 23.40 -16.90 21.71
C MET A 1 22.41 -16.40 20.68
N SER A 2 21.21 -16.99 20.64
CA SER A 2 20.15 -16.62 19.70
C SER A 2 19.38 -15.45 20.28
N GLU A 3 19.43 -14.31 19.59
CA GLU A 3 18.55 -13.18 19.86
C GLU A 3 17.14 -13.59 19.45
N ARG A 4 16.24 -13.72 20.43
CA ARG A 4 14.81 -13.94 20.17
C ARG A 4 14.26 -12.65 19.55
N GLU A 5 13.72 -12.74 18.34
CA GLU A 5 12.92 -11.66 17.78
C GLU A 5 11.71 -11.41 18.69
N PRO A 6 11.37 -10.15 19.01
CA PRO A 6 10.21 -9.82 19.81
C PRO A 6 8.93 -10.13 19.01
N SER A 7 8.22 -11.21 19.38
CA SER A 7 6.88 -11.47 18.86
C SER A 7 5.94 -10.34 19.29
N PHE A 8 5.38 -9.62 18.33
CA PHE A 8 4.48 -8.49 18.56
C PHE A 8 3.06 -8.98 18.90
N VAL A 9 2.92 -9.63 20.06
CA VAL A 9 1.61 -9.93 20.65
C VAL A 9 1.46 -9.00 21.85
N MET A 10 0.71 -7.92 21.69
CA MET A 10 0.36 -7.07 22.83
C MET A 10 -0.43 -7.90 23.85
N ASN A 11 -0.08 -7.72 25.11
CA ASN A 11 -0.83 -8.25 26.23
C ASN A 11 -2.17 -7.50 26.32
N GLN A 12 -3.30 -8.22 26.37
CA GLN A 12 -4.66 -7.66 26.55
C GLN A 12 -4.74 -6.55 27.61
N SER A 13 -3.91 -6.61 28.66
CA SER A 13 -3.89 -5.61 29.73
C SER A 13 -3.46 -4.18 29.31
N GLU A 14 -2.75 -4.03 28.19
CA GLU A 14 -2.31 -2.71 27.69
C GLU A 14 -3.41 -2.03 26.87
N MET A 15 -4.16 -2.80 26.08
CA MET A 15 -5.36 -2.32 25.39
C MET A 15 -6.46 -1.90 26.38
N GLU A 16 -6.72 -2.72 27.40
CA GLU A 16 -7.69 -2.40 28.47
C GLU A 16 -7.31 -1.16 29.29
N ARG A 17 -6.02 -0.77 29.31
CA ARG A 17 -5.55 0.46 29.95
C ARG A 17 -5.69 1.67 29.04
N ALA A 18 -5.51 1.52 27.72
CA ALA A 18 -5.71 2.61 26.77
C ALA A 18 -7.19 3.03 26.70
N GLU A 19 -8.10 2.04 26.70
CA GLU A 19 -9.56 2.24 26.71
C GLU A 19 -10.05 3.06 27.91
N ARG A 20 -9.45 2.88 29.10
CA ARG A 20 -9.88 3.59 30.32
C ARG A 20 -9.49 5.06 30.38
N HIS A 21 -8.60 5.54 29.51
CA HIS A 21 -7.99 6.87 29.64
C HIS A 21 -8.28 7.85 28.49
N GLY A 22 -8.94 7.43 27.41
CA GLY A 22 -9.35 8.33 26.31
C GLY A 22 -8.19 9.06 25.62
N LEU A 23 -7.00 8.45 25.58
CA LEU A 23 -5.80 9.03 25.00
C LEU A 23 -5.76 8.80 23.48
N SER A 24 -5.37 9.82 22.73
CA SER A 24 -5.12 9.73 21.28
C SER A 24 -3.93 8.80 20.95
N PRO A 25 -3.84 8.24 19.74
CA PRO A 25 -2.69 7.42 19.32
C PRO A 25 -1.34 8.11 19.50
N ARG A 26 -1.30 9.44 19.35
CA ARG A 26 -0.10 10.27 19.58
C ARG A 26 0.26 10.39 21.07
N GLU A 27 -0.73 10.46 21.95
CA GLU A 27 -0.49 10.49 23.40
C GLU A 27 -0.02 9.13 23.92
N LEU A 28 -0.54 8.05 23.34
CA LEU A 28 -0.09 6.68 23.63
C LEU A 28 1.34 6.44 23.13
N GLU A 29 1.69 6.91 21.94
CA GLU A 29 3.08 6.95 21.46
C GLU A 29 4.00 7.68 22.45
N LEU A 30 3.61 8.88 22.88
CA LEU A 30 4.43 9.70 23.79
C LEU A 30 4.59 9.04 25.15
N ARG A 31 3.55 8.36 25.64
CA ARG A 31 3.60 7.59 26.88
C ARG A 31 4.57 6.43 26.77
N GLU A 32 4.47 5.64 25.70
CA GLU A 32 5.37 4.53 25.45
C GLU A 32 6.83 5.00 25.32
N LEU A 33 7.06 6.08 24.57
CA LEU A 33 8.37 6.71 24.49
C LEU A 33 8.89 7.15 25.86
N LYS A 34 8.01 7.68 26.72
CA LYS A 34 8.33 8.11 28.09
C LYS A 34 8.60 6.94 29.04
N ASP A 35 7.99 5.79 28.81
CA ASP A 35 8.24 4.59 29.61
C ASP A 35 9.58 3.94 29.18
N ASP A 36 9.90 3.99 27.88
CA ASP A 36 11.10 3.38 27.31
C ASP A 36 12.38 4.24 27.42
N PHE A 37 12.28 5.58 27.47
CA PHE A 37 13.47 6.42 27.22
C PHE A 37 14.59 6.25 28.26
N ILE A 38 14.27 5.88 29.50
CA ILE A 38 15.29 5.67 30.55
C ILE A 38 16.23 4.52 30.20
N HIS A 39 15.73 3.51 29.48
CA HIS A 39 16.49 2.31 29.13
C HIS A 39 17.07 2.35 27.72
N HIS A 40 16.44 3.08 26.80
CA HIS A 40 16.79 3.05 25.38
C HIS A 40 17.55 4.28 24.88
N PHE A 41 17.55 5.40 25.62
CA PHE A 41 18.22 6.61 25.18
C PHE A 41 19.62 6.69 25.80
N ALA A 42 20.59 7.20 25.02
CA ALA A 42 21.91 7.54 25.54
C ALA A 42 21.80 8.60 26.65
N PRO A 43 22.69 8.63 27.67
CA PRO A 43 22.55 9.51 28.84
C PRO A 43 22.36 10.99 28.50
N ASN A 44 23.05 11.49 27.46
CA ASN A 44 22.92 12.86 26.98
C ASN A 44 21.55 13.15 26.33
N ALA A 45 20.94 12.16 25.69
CA ALA A 45 19.58 12.29 25.14
C ALA A 45 18.48 12.10 26.20
N GLN A 46 18.79 11.42 27.32
CA GLN A 46 17.84 11.26 28.42
C GLN A 46 17.52 12.60 29.10
N GLU A 47 18.50 13.49 29.25
CA GLU A 47 18.26 14.81 29.84
C GLU A 47 17.33 15.65 28.95
N ALA A 48 17.60 15.69 27.64
CA ALA A 48 16.74 16.36 26.66
C ALA A 48 15.32 15.75 26.64
N ALA A 49 15.20 14.43 26.74
CA ALA A 49 13.91 13.74 26.82
C ALA A 49 13.14 14.11 28.10
N ARG A 50 13.80 14.17 29.27
CA ARG A 50 13.17 14.61 30.53
C ARG A 50 12.61 16.02 30.43
N LYS A 51 13.42 16.98 29.95
CA LYS A 51 12.99 18.37 29.72
C LYS A 51 11.77 18.41 28.79
N ARG A 52 11.82 17.65 27.68
CA ARG A 52 10.71 17.57 26.72
C ARG A 52 9.42 17.03 27.35
N PHE A 53 9.51 15.96 28.14
CA PHE A 53 8.34 15.34 28.79
C PHE A 53 7.83 16.14 29.99
N ALA A 54 8.65 17.03 30.56
CA ALA A 54 8.23 18.01 31.55
C ALA A 54 7.56 19.25 30.91
N GLY A 55 7.55 19.35 29.58
CA GLY A 55 6.99 20.51 28.86
C GLY A 55 7.95 21.71 28.79
N GLU A 56 9.22 21.52 29.12
CA GLU A 56 10.23 22.56 29.05
C GLU A 56 10.66 22.81 27.59
N SER A 57 11.02 24.07 27.30
CA SER A 57 11.60 24.45 26.01
C SER A 57 12.99 23.85 25.86
N LEU A 58 13.25 23.16 24.76
CA LEU A 58 14.57 22.63 24.44
C LEU A 58 15.40 23.68 23.70
N SER A 59 16.71 23.69 23.96
CA SER A 59 17.68 24.35 23.08
C SER A 59 17.72 23.65 21.72
N ASN A 60 18.25 24.30 20.69
CA ASN A 60 18.41 23.67 19.37
C ASN A 60 19.26 22.38 19.44
N GLU A 61 20.27 22.37 20.30
CA GLU A 61 21.14 21.22 20.51
C GLU A 61 20.40 20.07 21.21
N ASP A 62 19.67 20.37 22.29
CA ASP A 62 18.85 19.39 23.02
C ASP A 62 17.73 18.83 22.14
N GLN A 63 17.10 19.67 21.31
CA GLN A 63 16.08 19.25 20.35
C GLN A 63 16.66 18.29 19.30
N SER A 64 17.85 18.59 18.76
CA SER A 64 18.54 17.72 17.82
C SER A 64 18.96 16.37 18.44
N LEU A 65 19.39 16.37 19.70
CA LEU A 65 19.69 15.14 20.45
C LEU A 65 18.42 14.31 20.67
N PHE A 66 17.33 14.94 21.10
CA PHE A 66 16.05 14.28 21.31
C PHE A 66 15.49 13.67 20.02
N ASP A 67 15.46 14.42 18.92
CA ASP A 67 14.92 13.93 17.65
C ASP A 67 15.72 12.76 17.08
N ARG A 68 17.06 12.78 17.20
CA ARG A 68 17.91 11.64 16.80
C ARG A 68 17.65 10.41 17.66
N ALA A 69 17.54 10.58 18.98
CA ALA A 69 17.27 9.47 19.89
C ALA A 69 15.87 8.88 19.68
N ARG A 70 14.84 9.73 19.51
CA ARG A 70 13.48 9.31 19.16
C ARG A 70 13.45 8.56 17.83
N ASN A 71 14.16 9.08 16.82
CA ASN A 71 14.24 8.43 15.52
C ASN A 71 14.92 7.06 15.60
N LYS A 72 15.99 6.95 16.38
CA LYS A 72 16.66 5.67 16.63
C LYS A 72 15.74 4.69 17.36
N TRP A 73 15.13 5.11 18.48
CA TRP A 73 14.20 4.27 19.24
C TRP A 73 13.05 3.77 18.37
N TRP A 74 12.45 4.65 17.57
CA TRP A 74 11.36 4.27 16.67
C TRP A 74 11.83 3.29 15.59
N PHE A 75 13.02 3.49 15.03
CA PHE A 75 13.62 2.56 14.07
C PHE A 75 13.90 1.19 14.70
N ASP A 76 14.51 1.17 15.88
CA ASP A 76 14.81 -0.06 16.61
C ASP A 76 13.52 -0.83 16.94
N LYS A 77 12.42 -0.12 17.24
CA LYS A 77 11.15 -0.71 17.67
C LYS A 77 10.22 -1.11 16.53
N TYR A 78 10.19 -0.31 15.46
CA TYR A 78 9.20 -0.42 14.38
C TYR A 78 9.81 -0.63 12.99
N GLY A 79 11.14 -0.64 12.87
CA GLY A 79 11.84 -0.97 11.62
C GLY A 79 11.96 0.14 10.58
N PHE A 80 11.53 1.37 10.89
CA PHE A 80 11.65 2.52 9.98
C PHE A 80 11.89 3.84 10.71
N PRO A 81 12.32 4.95 10.06
CA PRO A 81 12.58 6.22 10.75
C PRO A 81 11.30 6.91 11.25
N HIS A 82 11.32 7.49 12.46
CA HIS A 82 10.22 8.28 13.05
C HIS A 82 9.72 9.42 12.15
N ALA A 83 10.62 9.99 11.34
CA ALA A 83 10.29 11.07 10.41
C ALA A 83 9.28 10.68 9.32
N ARG A 84 9.06 9.37 9.11
CA ARG A 84 8.08 8.84 8.16
C ARG A 84 6.66 8.90 8.73
N VAL A 85 6.02 10.05 8.53
CA VAL A 85 4.74 10.40 9.18
C VAL A 85 3.62 9.43 8.82
N GLN A 86 3.50 9.00 7.57
CA GLN A 86 2.41 8.12 7.12
C GLN A 86 2.52 6.73 7.75
N GLU A 87 3.69 6.11 7.66
CA GLU A 87 3.96 4.81 8.28
C GLU A 87 3.81 4.87 9.81
N ARG A 88 4.20 6.00 10.43
CA ARG A 88 3.98 6.23 11.86
C ARG A 88 2.49 6.26 12.19
N VAL A 89 1.69 7.04 11.45
CA VAL A 89 0.23 7.12 11.66
C VAL A 89 -0.39 5.74 11.49
N GLU A 90 0.00 4.98 10.47
CA GLU A 90 -0.49 3.62 10.24
C GLU A 90 -0.17 2.66 11.39
N VAL A 91 1.08 2.64 11.88
CA VAL A 91 1.49 1.81 13.03
C VAL A 91 0.72 2.22 14.28
N LEU A 92 0.63 3.50 14.58
CA LEU A 92 -0.10 4.00 15.76
C LEU A 92 -1.59 3.68 15.66
N THR A 93 -2.17 3.80 14.46
CA THR A 93 -3.57 3.46 14.20
C THR A 93 -3.80 1.96 14.41
N ARG A 94 -2.96 1.10 13.85
CA ARG A 94 -3.07 -0.36 14.02
C ARG A 94 -2.83 -0.81 15.46
N LYS A 95 -1.90 -0.16 16.16
CA LYS A 95 -1.50 -0.54 17.51
C LYS A 95 -2.47 0.01 18.57
N TYR A 96 -3.00 1.20 18.36
CA TYR A 96 -3.73 1.95 19.40
C TYR A 96 -5.18 2.28 19.06
N MET A 97 -5.70 1.93 17.88
CA MET A 97 -7.15 1.98 17.69
C MET A 97 -7.81 0.99 18.63
N VAL A 98 -8.69 1.52 19.47
CA VAL A 98 -9.58 0.74 20.31
C VAL A 98 -10.49 -0.11 19.42
N SER A 99 -10.76 -1.36 19.80
CA SER A 99 -11.62 -2.25 19.00
C SER A 99 -13.03 -1.69 18.79
N GLU A 100 -13.51 -0.85 19.73
CA GLU A 100 -14.77 -0.12 19.60
C GLU A 100 -14.73 0.90 18.45
N ASP A 101 -13.65 1.66 18.28
CA ASP A 101 -13.49 2.62 17.18
C ASP A 101 -13.41 1.91 15.82
N LEU A 102 -12.72 0.76 15.75
CA LEU A 102 -12.67 -0.06 14.54
C LEU A 102 -14.05 -0.59 14.16
N THR A 103 -14.78 -1.12 15.14
CA THR A 103 -16.15 -1.59 14.97
C THR A 103 -17.05 -0.45 14.51
N ARG A 104 -17.01 0.69 15.20
CA ARG A 104 -17.81 1.87 14.88
C ARG A 104 -17.54 2.40 13.48
N ARG A 105 -16.26 2.49 13.10
CA ARG A 105 -15.83 2.89 11.76
C ARG A 105 -16.38 1.95 10.69
N ARG A 106 -16.27 0.64 10.91
CA ARG A 106 -16.80 -0.39 10.01
C ARG A 106 -18.32 -0.34 9.92
N ASP A 107 -19.02 -0.10 11.02
CA ASP A 107 -20.48 0.02 11.05
C ASP A 107 -20.96 1.22 10.23
N LEU A 108 -20.31 2.38 10.38
CA LEU A 108 -20.61 3.55 9.56
C LEU A 108 -20.36 3.28 8.07
N GLN A 109 -19.26 2.59 7.72
CA GLN A 109 -18.96 2.19 6.35
C GLN A 109 -19.97 1.18 5.78
N ARG A 110 -20.36 0.15 6.55
CA ARG A 110 -21.43 -0.78 6.16
C ARG A 110 -22.75 -0.06 5.93
N GLY A 111 -23.09 0.88 6.82
CA GLY A 111 -24.25 1.75 6.65
C GLY A 111 -24.17 2.59 5.38
N LEU A 112 -22.99 3.13 5.04
CA LEU A 112 -22.76 3.86 3.79
C LEU A 112 -22.97 2.96 2.58
N PHE A 113 -22.40 1.74 2.60
CA PHE A 113 -22.58 0.76 1.54
C PHE A 113 -24.07 0.46 1.30
N GLU A 114 -24.82 0.20 2.37
CA GLU A 114 -26.25 -0.04 2.30
C GLU A 114 -27.02 1.18 1.76
N ALA A 115 -26.73 2.38 2.25
CA ALA A 115 -27.37 3.61 1.81
C ALA A 115 -27.11 3.89 0.32
N VAL A 116 -25.88 3.67 -0.15
CA VAL A 116 -25.51 3.77 -1.57
C VAL A 116 -26.27 2.76 -2.40
N ARG A 117 -26.30 1.48 -2.00
CA ARG A 117 -27.06 0.41 -2.69
C ARG A 117 -28.55 0.75 -2.80
N LYS A 118 -29.13 1.31 -1.75
CA LYS A 118 -30.53 1.76 -1.69
C LYS A 118 -30.78 3.11 -2.37
N LYS A 119 -29.74 3.76 -2.90
CA LYS A 119 -29.80 5.12 -3.50
C LYS A 119 -30.41 6.16 -2.55
N ASN A 120 -30.20 5.99 -1.24
CA ASN A 120 -30.72 6.90 -0.21
C ASN A 120 -29.72 8.05 0.04
N VAL A 121 -29.82 9.10 -0.78
CA VAL A 121 -28.91 10.26 -0.74
C VAL A 121 -28.90 10.95 0.64
N ALA A 122 -30.06 11.08 1.29
CA ALA A 122 -30.14 11.70 2.61
C ALA A 122 -29.33 10.92 3.65
N ARG A 123 -29.47 9.58 3.66
CA ARG A 123 -28.71 8.72 4.56
C ARG A 123 -27.22 8.67 4.23
N VAL A 124 -26.85 8.72 2.95
CA VAL A 124 -25.44 8.83 2.54
C VAL A 124 -24.81 10.10 3.11
N ASN A 125 -25.46 11.25 2.96
CA ASN A 125 -24.94 12.52 3.47
C ASN A 125 -24.85 12.55 4.99
N GLU A 126 -25.86 12.00 5.69
CA GLU A 126 -25.86 11.88 7.15
C GLU A 126 -24.69 11.02 7.63
N LEU A 127 -24.55 9.80 7.12
CA LEU A 127 -23.50 8.88 7.52
C LEU A 127 -22.11 9.40 7.16
N ARG A 128 -21.97 10.06 6.01
CA ARG A 128 -20.73 10.74 5.62
C ARG A 128 -20.37 11.83 6.62
N GLY A 129 -21.32 12.70 7.00
CA GLY A 129 -21.08 13.77 7.96
C GLY A 129 -20.73 13.24 9.36
N LEU A 130 -21.36 12.14 9.78
CA LEU A 130 -20.99 11.44 11.02
C LEU A 130 -19.56 10.88 10.94
N TYR A 131 -19.22 10.22 9.83
CA TYR A 131 -17.90 9.66 9.62
C TYR A 131 -16.81 10.75 9.59
N GLU A 132 -17.03 11.86 8.86
CA GLU A 132 -16.11 13.00 8.80
C GLU A 132 -15.87 13.64 10.18
N LYS A 133 -16.88 13.62 11.04
CA LYS A 133 -16.80 14.15 12.40
C LYS A 133 -16.07 13.19 13.36
N GLU A 134 -16.37 11.90 13.29
CA GLU A 134 -15.82 10.87 14.19
C GLU A 134 -14.41 10.44 13.78
N PHE A 135 -14.12 10.37 12.47
CA PHE A 135 -12.87 9.84 11.91
C PHE A 135 -12.27 10.74 10.80
N PRO A 136 -12.01 12.03 11.06
CA PRO A 136 -11.57 13.01 10.05
C PRO A 136 -10.25 12.65 9.34
N GLU A 137 -9.39 11.87 10.00
CA GLU A 137 -8.09 11.45 9.45
C GLU A 137 -8.15 10.12 8.68
N GLN A 138 -9.31 9.45 8.62
CA GLN A 138 -9.45 8.10 8.06
C GLN A 138 -10.52 8.04 6.95
N MET A 139 -10.52 9.04 6.08
CA MET A 139 -11.54 9.23 5.05
C MET A 139 -11.42 8.29 3.85
N GLU A 140 -10.42 7.40 3.82
CA GLU A 140 -10.09 6.58 2.66
C GLU A 140 -11.26 5.72 2.20
N GLY A 141 -11.95 5.05 3.13
CA GLY A 141 -13.11 4.21 2.79
C GLY A 141 -14.30 4.98 2.24
N VAL A 142 -14.51 6.21 2.71
CA VAL A 142 -15.58 7.09 2.21
C VAL A 142 -15.25 7.58 0.81
N VAL A 143 -14.01 8.04 0.60
CA VAL A 143 -13.53 8.50 -0.72
C VAL A 143 -13.52 7.34 -1.72
N ALA A 144 -13.01 6.17 -1.33
CA ALA A 144 -12.95 4.95 -2.13
C ALA A 144 -14.32 4.49 -2.64
N LEU A 145 -15.38 4.80 -1.90
CA LEU A 145 -16.74 4.47 -2.27
C LEU A 145 -17.41 5.58 -3.10
N LEU A 146 -17.44 6.80 -2.56
CA LEU A 146 -18.27 7.89 -3.09
C LEU A 146 -17.68 8.55 -4.34
N ASP A 147 -16.35 8.53 -4.50
CA ASP A 147 -15.69 9.10 -5.67
C ASP A 147 -15.56 8.09 -6.83
N PHE A 148 -16.01 6.85 -6.63
CA PHE A 148 -15.91 5.79 -7.64
C PHE A 148 -16.58 6.15 -8.98
N PRO A 149 -17.78 6.76 -9.02
CA PRO A 149 -18.39 7.20 -10.28
C PRO A 149 -17.55 8.26 -11.02
N SER A 150 -16.91 9.16 -10.28
CA SER A 150 -15.99 10.18 -10.84
C SER A 150 -14.75 9.51 -11.42
N TYR A 151 -14.18 8.53 -10.70
CA TYR A 151 -13.09 7.69 -11.19
C TYR A 151 -13.47 6.98 -12.51
N LEU A 152 -14.63 6.33 -12.58
CA LEU A 152 -15.08 5.65 -13.80
C LEU A 152 -15.24 6.62 -14.98
N SER A 153 -15.75 7.82 -14.72
CA SER A 153 -15.90 8.87 -15.73
C SER A 153 -14.54 9.37 -16.24
N LEU A 154 -13.58 9.56 -15.34
CA LEU A 154 -12.22 9.97 -15.67
C LEU A 154 -11.50 8.88 -16.49
N GLN A 155 -11.69 7.62 -16.14
CA GLN A 155 -11.12 6.49 -16.85
C GLN A 155 -11.66 6.39 -18.28
N LYS A 156 -12.97 6.60 -18.48
CA LYS A 156 -13.58 6.70 -19.82
C LYS A 156 -12.92 7.81 -20.65
N LYS A 157 -12.69 9.00 -20.07
CA LYS A 157 -12.02 10.13 -20.75
C LYS A 157 -10.59 9.80 -21.17
N VAL A 158 -9.81 9.17 -20.28
CA VAL A 158 -8.42 8.76 -20.58
C VAL A 158 -8.37 7.66 -21.64
N GLY A 159 -9.27 6.68 -21.56
CA GLY A 159 -9.32 5.55 -22.50
C GLY A 159 -9.79 5.91 -23.91
N HIS A 160 -10.71 6.86 -24.06
CA HIS A 160 -11.23 7.30 -25.36
C HIS A 160 -10.44 8.42 -26.03
N PHE A 161 -9.22 8.70 -25.55
CA PHE A 161 -8.38 9.79 -26.07
C PHE A 161 -9.14 11.13 -26.15
N SER A 162 -10.02 11.40 -25.17
CA SER A 162 -10.85 12.62 -25.17
C SER A 162 -10.03 13.89 -24.93
N PHE A 163 -8.75 13.75 -24.64
CA PHE A 163 -7.79 14.84 -24.48
C PHE A 163 -7.12 15.17 -25.82
N ASN A 164 -7.02 16.46 -26.16
CA ASN A 164 -6.31 16.91 -27.34
C ASN A 164 -4.78 16.86 -27.12
N THR A 165 -4.17 15.68 -27.24
CA THR A 165 -2.73 15.49 -26.99
C THR A 165 -1.81 16.18 -28.00
N ARG A 166 -2.38 16.83 -29.04
CA ARG A 166 -1.61 17.64 -29.99
C ARG A 166 -1.19 18.98 -29.37
N THR A 167 -1.95 19.51 -28.42
CA THR A 167 -1.59 20.76 -27.72
C THR A 167 -0.83 20.47 -26.42
N PRO A 168 0.04 21.39 -25.95
CA PRO A 168 0.66 21.29 -24.62
C PRO A 168 -0.36 21.13 -23.50
N GLU A 169 -1.45 21.89 -23.55
CA GLU A 169 -2.49 21.91 -22.51
C GLU A 169 -3.20 20.56 -22.41
N GLY A 170 -3.61 19.98 -23.54
CA GLY A 170 -4.27 18.67 -23.54
C GLY A 170 -3.31 17.53 -23.13
N ARG A 171 -1.99 17.70 -23.27
CA ARG A 171 -1.01 16.76 -22.72
C ARG A 171 -0.92 16.86 -21.19
N GLU A 172 -0.92 18.06 -20.63
CA GLU A 172 -0.91 18.25 -19.17
C GLU A 172 -2.23 17.80 -18.54
N GLU A 173 -3.40 18.14 -19.12
CA GLU A 173 -4.70 17.64 -18.64
C GLU A 173 -4.76 16.11 -18.60
N ARG A 174 -4.25 15.44 -19.64
CA ARG A 174 -4.19 13.98 -19.69
C ARG A 174 -3.28 13.41 -18.61
N LYS A 175 -2.16 14.08 -18.33
CA LYS A 175 -1.18 13.68 -17.32
C LYS A 175 -1.76 13.82 -15.91
N GLU A 176 -2.44 14.93 -15.62
CA GLU A 176 -3.19 15.12 -14.38
C GLU A 176 -4.28 14.06 -14.22
N ALA A 177 -5.03 13.76 -15.28
CA ALA A 177 -6.04 12.72 -15.26
C ALA A 177 -5.46 11.33 -14.94
N ILE A 178 -4.31 10.97 -15.53
CA ILE A 178 -3.61 9.71 -15.21
C ILE A 178 -3.16 9.69 -13.75
N GLN A 179 -2.55 10.77 -13.26
CA GLN A 179 -2.13 10.86 -11.87
C GLN A 179 -3.30 10.71 -10.90
N SER A 180 -4.44 11.35 -11.18
CA SER A 180 -5.66 11.22 -10.37
C SER A 180 -6.23 9.80 -10.37
N LEU A 181 -6.20 9.10 -11.51
CA LEU A 181 -6.60 7.68 -11.58
C LEU A 181 -5.68 6.81 -10.73
N THR A 182 -4.38 7.05 -10.78
CA THR A 182 -3.38 6.32 -10.01
C THR A 182 -3.48 6.61 -8.50
N GLN A 183 -3.75 7.86 -8.12
CA GLN A 183 -4.03 8.23 -6.72
C GLN A 183 -5.23 7.47 -6.18
N TYR A 184 -6.28 7.34 -7.00
CA TYR A 184 -7.45 6.57 -6.65
C TYR A 184 -7.16 5.06 -6.52
N HIS A 185 -6.30 4.51 -7.39
CA HIS A 185 -5.83 3.12 -7.27
C HIS A 185 -5.06 2.88 -5.99
N PHE A 186 -4.13 3.77 -5.65
CA PHE A 186 -3.40 3.72 -4.38
C PHE A 186 -4.38 3.67 -3.18
N LEU A 187 -5.36 4.56 -3.16
CA LEU A 187 -6.37 4.64 -2.10
C LEU A 187 -7.17 3.33 -1.98
N LEU A 188 -7.63 2.77 -3.10
CA LEU A 188 -8.35 1.50 -3.12
C LEU A 188 -7.48 0.33 -2.63
N SER A 189 -6.25 0.23 -3.12
CA SER A 189 -5.31 -0.83 -2.70
C SER A 189 -5.01 -0.75 -1.22
N HIS A 190 -4.79 0.46 -0.69
CA HIS A 190 -4.58 0.67 0.73
C HIS A 190 -5.82 0.30 1.56
N PHE A 191 -7.00 0.75 1.15
CA PHE A 191 -8.25 0.44 1.84
C PHE A 191 -8.53 -1.07 1.89
N VAL A 192 -8.29 -1.78 0.80
CA VAL A 192 -8.48 -3.25 0.71
C VAL A 192 -7.47 -3.98 1.58
N GLU A 193 -6.19 -3.57 1.56
CA GLU A 193 -5.16 -4.17 2.42
C GLU A 193 -5.50 -4.02 3.91
N GLN A 194 -5.90 -2.81 4.33
CA GLN A 194 -6.21 -2.50 5.73
C GLN A 194 -7.43 -3.25 6.29
N ASN A 195 -8.35 -3.68 5.43
CA ASN A 195 -9.57 -4.39 5.82
C ASN A 195 -9.57 -5.86 5.36
N SER A 196 -8.41 -6.38 4.99
CA SER A 196 -8.30 -7.73 4.42
C SER A 196 -8.51 -8.87 5.42
N ASP A 197 -8.58 -8.55 6.71
CA ASP A 197 -8.96 -9.44 7.82
C ASP A 197 -10.47 -9.73 7.85
N ASP A 198 -11.32 -8.83 7.35
CA ASP A 198 -12.78 -8.99 7.30
C ASP A 198 -13.24 -9.19 5.85
N LYS A 199 -13.19 -10.44 5.39
CA LYS A 199 -13.62 -10.82 4.04
C LYS A 199 -15.08 -10.43 3.75
N ALA A 200 -15.99 -10.60 4.71
CA ALA A 200 -17.40 -10.29 4.52
C ALA A 200 -17.63 -8.79 4.31
N PHE A 201 -16.89 -7.95 5.05
CA PHE A 201 -16.89 -6.50 4.85
C PHE A 201 -16.41 -6.12 3.44
N LEU A 202 -15.32 -6.73 2.96
CA LEU A 202 -14.82 -6.47 1.61
C LEU A 202 -15.75 -7.01 0.51
N GLU A 203 -16.47 -8.10 0.75
CA GLU A 203 -17.53 -8.57 -0.16
C GLU A 203 -18.64 -7.54 -0.31
N ASP A 204 -19.12 -6.97 0.80
CA ASP A 204 -20.11 -5.88 0.80
C ASP A 204 -19.60 -4.63 0.06
N PHE A 205 -18.34 -4.26 0.30
CA PHE A 205 -17.68 -3.16 -0.40
C PHE A 205 -17.63 -3.39 -1.91
N TRP A 206 -17.09 -4.52 -2.36
CA TRP A 206 -16.97 -4.83 -3.79
C TRP A 206 -18.32 -4.96 -4.48
N TYR A 207 -19.29 -5.56 -3.82
CA TYR A 207 -20.65 -5.61 -4.32
C TYR A 207 -21.23 -4.20 -4.54
N THR A 208 -20.99 -3.29 -3.59
CA THR A 208 -21.45 -1.89 -3.72
C THR A 208 -20.74 -1.16 -4.88
N ILE A 209 -19.43 -1.35 -5.02
CA ILE A 209 -18.64 -0.83 -6.15
C ILE A 209 -19.17 -1.34 -7.50
N GLU A 210 -19.52 -2.62 -7.58
CA GLU A 210 -20.11 -3.21 -8.79
C GLU A 210 -21.51 -2.64 -9.09
N GLN A 211 -22.35 -2.38 -8.07
CA GLN A 211 -23.64 -1.70 -8.25
C GLN A 211 -23.48 -0.26 -8.78
N LEU A 212 -22.47 0.47 -8.30
CA LEU A 212 -22.12 1.78 -8.85
C LEU A 212 -21.66 1.65 -10.32
N GLY A 213 -20.87 0.62 -10.62
CA GLY A 213 -20.46 0.28 -11.99
C GLY A 213 -21.65 -0.03 -12.91
N VAL A 214 -22.65 -0.78 -12.44
CA VAL A 214 -23.90 -1.01 -13.18
C VAL A 214 -24.64 0.30 -13.43
N THR A 215 -24.78 1.13 -12.41
CA THR A 215 -25.49 2.43 -12.52
C THR A 215 -24.79 3.39 -13.49
N ALA A 216 -23.47 3.33 -13.59
CA ALA A 216 -22.64 4.14 -14.50
C ALA A 216 -22.45 3.52 -15.89
N ASP A 217 -23.14 2.42 -16.21
CA ASP A 217 -22.97 1.61 -17.42
C ASP A 217 -21.48 1.31 -17.69
N ASN A 218 -20.81 0.76 -16.68
CA ASN A 218 -19.39 0.45 -16.70
C ASN A 218 -18.98 -0.71 -15.78
N LEU A 219 -19.88 -1.70 -15.59
CA LEU A 219 -19.63 -2.86 -14.70
C LEU A 219 -18.31 -3.58 -15.04
N ARG A 220 -18.04 -3.80 -16.33
CA ARG A 220 -16.80 -4.47 -16.77
C ARG A 220 -15.55 -3.73 -16.27
N GLN A 221 -15.56 -2.40 -16.32
CA GLN A 221 -14.43 -1.61 -15.85
C GLN A 221 -14.30 -1.62 -14.33
N ALA A 222 -15.41 -1.69 -13.60
CA ALA A 222 -15.39 -1.90 -12.16
C ALA A 222 -14.74 -3.25 -11.79
N GLN A 223 -15.10 -4.32 -12.50
CA GLN A 223 -14.49 -5.64 -12.31
C GLN A 223 -13.00 -5.68 -12.69
N ILE A 224 -12.60 -4.99 -13.76
CA ILE A 224 -11.19 -4.83 -14.14
C ILE A 224 -10.43 -4.09 -13.04
N THR A 225 -11.01 -3.00 -12.51
CA THR A 225 -10.41 -2.21 -11.43
C THR A 225 -10.23 -3.08 -10.19
N ARG A 226 -11.29 -3.77 -9.72
CA ARG A 226 -11.20 -4.73 -8.61
C ARG A 226 -10.09 -5.75 -8.83
N SER A 227 -10.02 -6.36 -10.00
CA SER A 227 -8.98 -7.34 -10.30
C SER A 227 -7.57 -6.78 -10.24
N GLY A 228 -7.35 -5.54 -10.68
CA GLY A 228 -6.06 -4.87 -10.60
C GLY A 228 -5.67 -4.59 -9.14
N ILE A 229 -6.59 -4.00 -8.37
CA ILE A 229 -6.41 -3.67 -6.95
C ILE A 229 -6.08 -4.91 -6.12
N VAL A 230 -6.90 -5.96 -6.23
CA VAL A 230 -6.72 -7.18 -5.44
C VAL A 230 -5.41 -7.90 -5.82
N SER A 231 -4.99 -7.83 -7.08
CA SER A 231 -3.69 -8.37 -7.52
C SER A 231 -2.51 -7.58 -6.96
N GLN A 232 -2.62 -6.27 -6.83
CA GLN A 232 -1.60 -5.43 -6.19
C GLN A 232 -1.52 -5.75 -4.69
N VAL A 233 -2.66 -5.90 -4.01
CA VAL A 233 -2.70 -6.31 -2.59
C VAL A 233 -2.12 -7.72 -2.42
N ALA A 234 -2.37 -8.65 -3.35
CA ALA A 234 -1.77 -9.97 -3.31
C ALA A 234 -0.25 -9.93 -3.43
N ALA A 235 0.30 -9.14 -4.36
CA ALA A 235 1.74 -8.93 -4.44
C ALA A 235 2.31 -8.36 -3.15
N TYR A 236 1.68 -7.32 -2.59
CA TYR A 236 2.07 -6.71 -1.32
C TYR A 236 2.14 -7.77 -0.21
N LYS A 237 1.11 -8.62 -0.08
CA LYS A 237 1.08 -9.69 0.93
C LYS A 237 2.13 -10.77 0.69
N ILE A 238 2.38 -11.17 -0.57
CA ILE A 238 3.45 -12.13 -0.90
C ILE A 238 4.79 -11.58 -0.41
N PHE A 239 5.17 -10.36 -0.79
CA PHE A 239 6.45 -9.77 -0.36
C PHE A 239 6.54 -9.60 1.16
N LYS A 240 5.43 -9.25 1.83
CA LYS A 240 5.35 -9.20 3.30
C LYS A 240 5.59 -10.56 3.95
N GLN A 241 4.97 -11.63 3.42
CA GLN A 241 5.17 -13.01 3.91
C GLN A 241 6.58 -13.54 3.62
N LEU A 242 7.27 -12.99 2.62
CA LEU A 242 8.69 -13.26 2.34
C LEU A 242 9.65 -12.48 3.25
N GLY A 243 9.14 -11.80 4.28
CA GLY A 243 9.95 -11.03 5.23
C GLY A 243 10.45 -9.70 4.68
N GLN A 244 9.92 -9.22 3.56
CA GLN A 244 10.25 -7.89 3.04
C GLN A 244 9.32 -6.82 3.64
N HIS A 245 9.61 -5.55 3.34
CA HIS A 245 8.87 -4.40 3.84
C HIS A 245 8.18 -3.66 2.70
N PRO A 246 7.19 -4.28 2.04
CA PRO A 246 6.58 -3.68 0.88
C PRO A 246 5.87 -2.38 1.23
N GLN A 247 5.96 -1.40 0.31
CA GLN A 247 5.27 -0.12 0.39
C GLN A 247 4.61 0.16 -0.96
N LEU A 248 3.33 0.51 -0.98
CA LEU A 248 2.70 1.02 -2.21
C LEU A 248 3.47 2.26 -2.67
N SER A 249 3.70 2.36 -3.98
CA SER A 249 4.49 3.47 -4.52
C SER A 249 3.72 4.79 -4.43
N HIS A 250 4.46 5.90 -4.51
CA HIS A 250 3.80 7.19 -4.61
C HIS A 250 3.00 7.25 -5.92
N PRO A 251 1.78 7.83 -5.96
CA PRO A 251 0.95 7.82 -7.18
C PRO A 251 1.62 8.40 -8.44
N ARG A 252 2.57 9.32 -8.25
CA ARG A 252 3.40 9.84 -9.34
C ARG A 252 4.36 8.79 -9.91
N GLU A 253 4.97 7.97 -9.05
CA GLU A 253 5.89 6.89 -9.44
C GLU A 253 5.14 5.80 -10.22
N ASP A 254 3.97 5.37 -9.74
CA ASP A 254 3.11 4.43 -10.48
C ASP A 254 2.71 5.02 -11.85
N ALA A 255 2.14 6.24 -11.85
CA ALA A 255 1.64 6.87 -13.07
C ALA A 255 2.69 7.03 -14.18
N PHE A 256 3.92 7.43 -13.82
CA PHE A 256 4.93 7.85 -14.79
C PHE A 256 6.13 6.93 -14.88
N GLU A 257 6.52 6.30 -13.78
CA GLU A 257 7.69 5.40 -13.71
C GLU A 257 7.28 3.92 -13.77
N ALA A 258 5.98 3.61 -13.73
CA ALA A 258 5.45 2.25 -13.79
C ALA A 258 5.96 1.38 -12.63
N ILE A 259 6.11 1.99 -11.45
CA ILE A 259 6.48 1.31 -10.20
C ILE A 259 5.19 1.18 -9.38
N ASP A 260 4.65 -0.02 -9.19
CA ASP A 260 3.40 -0.21 -8.45
C ASP A 260 3.64 -0.28 -6.93
N MET A 261 4.82 -0.75 -6.53
CA MET A 261 5.25 -0.82 -5.14
C MET A 261 6.77 -0.95 -5.03
N TRP A 262 7.27 -0.71 -3.83
CA TRP A 262 8.64 -0.96 -3.41
C TRP A 262 8.64 -2.16 -2.48
N SER A 263 9.62 -3.04 -2.60
CA SER A 263 9.80 -4.18 -1.70
C SER A 263 10.77 -3.86 -0.56
N ASP A 264 11.72 -2.96 -0.85
CA ASP A 264 12.68 -2.35 0.05
C ASP A 264 13.08 -0.95 -0.48
N ALA A 265 14.16 -0.35 0.06
CA ALA A 265 14.58 1.01 -0.31
C ALA A 265 15.16 1.15 -1.73
N ASP A 266 15.48 0.05 -2.42
CA ASP A 266 16.10 0.06 -3.75
C ASP A 266 15.48 -0.93 -4.75
N THR A 267 14.41 -1.64 -4.35
CA THR A 267 13.75 -2.67 -5.16
C THR A 267 12.34 -2.25 -5.54
N ALA A 268 12.17 -1.90 -6.82
CA ALA A 268 10.89 -1.55 -7.43
C ALA A 268 10.19 -2.81 -7.96
N ILE A 269 8.87 -2.86 -7.85
CA ILE A 269 8.04 -3.95 -8.38
C ILE A 269 6.96 -3.37 -9.28
N GLN A 270 6.83 -3.94 -10.48
CA GLN A 270 5.64 -3.81 -11.32
C GLN A 270 4.87 -5.13 -11.27
N VAL A 271 3.59 -5.05 -10.91
CA VAL A 271 2.66 -6.16 -10.84
C VAL A 271 1.75 -6.15 -12.06
N LYS A 272 1.49 -7.33 -12.61
CA LYS A 272 0.39 -7.58 -13.53
C LYS A 272 -0.43 -8.76 -13.06
N THR A 273 -1.73 -8.65 -13.27
CA THR A 273 -2.61 -9.79 -13.07
C THR A 273 -2.56 -10.70 -14.29
N GLY A 274 -2.23 -11.96 -14.08
CA GLY A 274 -2.27 -12.99 -15.11
C GLY A 274 -3.68 -13.20 -15.67
N LYS A 275 -3.78 -13.73 -16.89
CA LYS A 275 -5.05 -14.27 -17.41
C LYS A 275 -5.29 -15.64 -16.78
N ARG A 276 -6.53 -16.15 -16.83
CA ARG A 276 -6.82 -17.51 -16.36
C ARG A 276 -5.92 -18.50 -17.12
N GLY A 277 -5.16 -19.32 -16.39
CA GLY A 277 -4.21 -20.29 -16.95
C GLY A 277 -2.88 -19.70 -17.42
N SER A 278 -2.56 -18.44 -17.11
CA SER A 278 -1.18 -17.96 -17.24
C SER A 278 -0.33 -18.53 -16.12
N ASP A 279 0.90 -18.91 -16.45
CA ASP A 279 1.91 -19.25 -15.45
C ASP A 279 2.31 -18.02 -14.64
N GLU A 280 2.73 -18.23 -13.40
CA GLU A 280 3.37 -17.19 -12.63
C GLU A 280 4.71 -16.82 -13.26
N LEU A 281 5.03 -15.54 -13.18
CA LEU A 281 6.28 -15.02 -13.66
C LEU A 281 6.79 -13.98 -12.68
N ILE A 282 8.01 -14.14 -12.20
CA ILE A 282 8.76 -13.05 -11.60
C ILE A 282 10.10 -12.98 -12.32
N VAL A 283 10.41 -11.81 -12.87
CA VAL A 283 11.67 -11.58 -13.57
C VAL A 283 12.35 -10.35 -13.01
N ALA A 284 13.63 -10.51 -12.68
CA ALA A 284 14.51 -9.40 -12.36
C ALA A 284 14.84 -8.64 -13.65
N THR A 285 14.56 -7.33 -13.68
CA THR A 285 14.65 -6.50 -14.89
C THR A 285 16.07 -6.33 -15.41
N ASP A 286 17.08 -6.56 -14.58
CA ASP A 286 18.50 -6.53 -14.91
C ASP A 286 19.01 -7.81 -15.59
N THR A 287 18.16 -8.86 -15.67
CA THR A 287 18.51 -10.14 -16.31
C THR A 287 17.99 -10.28 -17.74
N ILE A 288 17.11 -9.38 -18.20
CA ILE A 288 16.57 -9.42 -19.57
C ILE A 288 17.34 -8.44 -20.45
N ALA A 289 18.07 -8.98 -21.42
CA ALA A 289 18.67 -8.20 -22.50
C ALA A 289 17.66 -8.01 -23.64
N PHE A 290 17.48 -6.76 -24.07
CA PHE A 290 16.89 -6.44 -25.37
C PHE A 290 18.00 -6.44 -26.42
N PRO A 291 17.76 -6.91 -27.66
CA PRO A 291 16.48 -7.38 -28.22
C PRO A 291 16.14 -8.83 -27.86
N GLY A 292 14.83 -9.15 -27.88
CA GLY A 292 14.33 -10.51 -27.64
C GLY A 292 14.76 -11.51 -28.73
N VAL A 293 14.31 -12.77 -28.60
CA VAL A 293 14.71 -13.88 -29.49
C VAL A 293 14.58 -13.49 -30.97
N GLU A 294 15.68 -13.61 -31.70
CA GLU A 294 15.72 -13.43 -33.15
C GLU A 294 15.01 -14.58 -33.86
N SER A 295 14.04 -14.25 -34.70
CA SER A 295 13.38 -15.15 -35.64
C SER A 295 13.66 -14.68 -37.05
N LYS A 296 14.31 -15.51 -37.86
CA LYS A 296 14.46 -15.24 -39.29
C LYS A 296 13.19 -15.64 -40.03
N VAL A 297 12.55 -14.67 -40.69
CA VAL A 297 11.43 -14.91 -41.60
C VAL A 297 11.91 -14.50 -42.99
N GLY A 298 12.36 -15.48 -43.78
CA GLY A 298 13.09 -15.23 -45.02
C GLY A 298 14.47 -14.62 -44.74
N ASP A 299 14.83 -13.56 -45.48
CA ASP A 299 16.09 -12.81 -45.29
C ASP A 299 16.00 -11.75 -44.16
N ALA A 300 14.81 -11.54 -43.59
CA ALA A 300 14.60 -10.57 -42.52
C ALA A 300 14.79 -11.21 -41.14
N VAL A 301 15.61 -10.57 -40.29
CA VAL A 301 15.65 -10.85 -38.84
C VAL A 301 14.52 -10.08 -38.18
N THR A 302 13.57 -10.79 -37.58
CA THR A 302 12.48 -10.24 -36.78
C THR A 302 12.64 -10.67 -35.34
N HIS A 303 12.63 -9.75 -34.38
CA HIS A 303 12.66 -10.14 -32.97
C HIS A 303 11.24 -10.50 -32.52
N VAL A 304 11.06 -11.70 -31.96
CA VAL A 304 9.79 -12.12 -31.36
C VAL A 304 9.59 -11.32 -30.08
N ASN A 305 8.87 -10.20 -30.20
CA ASN A 305 8.60 -9.31 -29.09
C ASN A 305 7.15 -9.49 -28.64
N THR A 306 6.94 -10.37 -27.65
CA THR A 306 5.62 -10.49 -27.01
C THR A 306 5.31 -9.19 -26.25
N ASP A 307 4.03 -8.85 -26.09
CA ASP A 307 3.63 -7.64 -25.34
C ASP A 307 4.23 -7.62 -23.92
N LEU A 308 4.40 -8.80 -23.33
CA LEU A 308 5.09 -9.00 -22.05
C LEU A 308 6.55 -8.53 -22.07
N MET A 309 7.33 -8.91 -23.09
CA MET A 309 8.73 -8.48 -23.19
C MET A 309 8.85 -6.96 -23.39
N ARG A 310 7.90 -6.37 -24.14
CA ARG A 310 7.80 -4.91 -24.29
C ARG A 310 7.50 -4.23 -22.96
N ASP A 311 6.59 -4.77 -22.17
CA ASP A 311 6.23 -4.23 -20.87
C ASP A 311 7.40 -4.34 -19.87
N ILE A 312 8.10 -5.47 -19.86
CA ILE A 312 9.29 -5.65 -19.01
C ILE A 312 10.37 -4.66 -19.42
N ALA A 313 10.71 -4.56 -20.71
CA ALA A 313 11.72 -3.63 -21.19
C ALA A 313 11.36 -2.18 -20.84
N ARG A 314 10.08 -1.80 -21.01
CA ARG A 314 9.59 -0.47 -20.64
C ARG A 314 9.77 -0.21 -19.14
N PHE A 315 9.44 -1.18 -18.30
CA PHE A 315 9.62 -1.07 -16.85
C PHE A 315 11.10 -0.96 -16.47
N THR A 316 11.99 -1.76 -17.08
CA THR A 316 13.44 -1.67 -16.90
C THR A 316 13.96 -0.27 -17.23
N THR A 317 13.61 0.27 -18.42
CA THR A 317 14.07 1.60 -18.85
C THR A 317 13.59 2.70 -17.91
N LYS A 318 12.31 2.66 -17.48
CA LYS A 318 11.77 3.66 -16.57
C LYS A 318 12.39 3.60 -15.18
N SER A 319 12.52 2.40 -14.62
CA SER A 319 13.14 2.20 -13.31
C SER A 319 14.60 2.66 -13.31
N ALA A 320 15.35 2.36 -14.37
CA ALA A 320 16.73 2.84 -14.51
C ALA A 320 16.80 4.37 -14.58
N ALA A 321 15.99 5.01 -15.43
CA ALA A 321 15.94 6.47 -15.55
C ALA A 321 15.52 7.15 -14.24
N TYR A 322 14.57 6.56 -13.51
CA TYR A 322 14.17 7.06 -12.19
C TYR A 322 15.31 6.93 -11.17
N GLY A 323 16.05 5.82 -11.21
CA GLY A 323 17.22 5.57 -10.36
C GLY A 323 18.31 6.61 -10.57
N GLU A 324 18.64 6.91 -11.82
CA GLU A 324 19.56 8.00 -12.19
C GLU A 324 19.11 9.35 -11.62
N LYS A 325 17.82 9.67 -11.75
CA LYS A 325 17.24 10.92 -11.25
C LYS A 325 17.36 11.08 -9.73
N ILE A 326 17.25 9.99 -8.98
CA ILE A 326 17.35 10.00 -7.51
C ILE A 326 18.76 9.63 -6.99
N GLY A 327 19.72 9.41 -7.89
CA GLY A 327 21.09 9.03 -7.55
C GLY A 327 21.22 7.66 -6.90
N LYS A 328 20.32 6.72 -7.19
CA LYS A 328 20.33 5.35 -6.64
C LYS A 328 20.22 4.31 -7.75
N LYS A 329 20.90 3.18 -7.59
CA LYS A 329 20.67 2.01 -8.44
C LYS A 329 19.37 1.34 -7.98
N ILE A 330 18.40 1.20 -8.88
CA ILE A 330 17.14 0.51 -8.61
C ILE A 330 17.21 -0.90 -9.20
N ARG A 331 16.88 -1.90 -8.39
CA ARG A 331 16.56 -3.27 -8.84
C ARG A 331 15.06 -3.31 -9.17
N GLY A 332 14.69 -3.91 -10.30
CA GLY A 332 13.30 -4.02 -10.70
C GLY A 332 12.85 -5.48 -10.75
N TYR A 333 11.65 -5.77 -10.24
CA TYR A 333 10.97 -7.05 -10.48
C TYR A 333 9.68 -6.82 -11.24
N TYR A 334 9.52 -7.54 -12.35
CA TYR A 334 8.25 -7.64 -13.04
C TYR A 334 7.55 -8.92 -12.62
N ALA A 335 6.42 -8.81 -11.94
CA ALA A 335 5.67 -9.91 -11.35
C ALA A 335 4.30 -10.08 -12.02
N VAL A 336 4.04 -11.26 -12.59
CA VAL A 336 2.73 -11.71 -13.07
C VAL A 336 2.17 -12.71 -12.07
N ILE A 337 1.08 -12.35 -11.39
CA ILE A 337 0.42 -13.19 -10.39
C ILE A 337 -0.84 -13.79 -11.03
N PRO A 338 -0.95 -15.12 -11.15
CA PRO A 338 -2.14 -15.75 -11.72
C PRO A 338 -3.37 -15.55 -10.82
N LYS A 339 -4.53 -15.26 -11.40
CA LYS A 339 -5.76 -14.97 -10.62
C LYS A 339 -6.21 -16.09 -9.70
N GLN A 340 -5.85 -17.33 -10.02
CA GLN A 340 -6.25 -18.51 -9.25
C GLN A 340 -5.42 -18.72 -7.97
N THR A 341 -4.34 -17.97 -7.78
CA THR A 341 -3.41 -18.15 -6.65
C THR A 341 -3.62 -17.16 -5.52
N PHE A 342 -4.72 -16.40 -5.53
CA PHE A 342 -5.08 -15.50 -4.45
C PHE A 342 -6.60 -15.35 -4.34
N ASP A 343 -7.06 -14.97 -3.15
CA ASP A 343 -8.47 -14.68 -2.89
C ASP A 343 -8.89 -13.38 -3.59
N HIS A 344 -9.89 -13.48 -4.47
CA HIS A 344 -10.37 -12.39 -5.32
C HIS A 344 -11.16 -11.28 -4.58
N VAL A 345 -11.30 -11.37 -3.25
CA VAL A 345 -11.91 -10.36 -2.39
C VAL A 345 -10.84 -9.61 -1.61
N THR A 346 -9.96 -10.35 -0.92
CA THR A 346 -9.02 -9.87 0.10
C THR A 346 -7.58 -9.73 -0.42
N GLY A 347 -7.28 -10.35 -1.55
CA GLY A 347 -5.92 -10.46 -2.08
C GLY A 347 -5.04 -11.44 -1.30
N GLU A 348 -5.59 -12.23 -0.38
CA GLU A 348 -4.79 -13.21 0.36
C GLU A 348 -4.16 -14.24 -0.61
N PRO A 349 -2.82 -14.32 -0.70
CA PRO A 349 -2.15 -15.27 -1.60
C PRO A 349 -2.25 -16.70 -1.06
N SER A 350 -2.20 -17.69 -1.95
CA SER A 350 -1.99 -19.08 -1.54
C SER A 350 -0.55 -19.30 -1.07
N GLU A 351 -0.34 -20.25 -0.16
CA GLU A 351 1.00 -20.65 0.27
C GLU A 351 1.87 -21.06 -0.93
N GLU A 352 1.28 -21.79 -1.89
CA GLU A 352 1.97 -22.23 -3.10
C GLU A 352 2.59 -21.07 -3.90
N ILE A 353 1.88 -19.95 -4.09
CA ILE A 353 2.46 -18.82 -4.86
C ILE A 353 3.54 -18.11 -4.07
N VAL A 354 3.43 -18.07 -2.74
CA VAL A 354 4.46 -17.51 -1.86
C VAL A 354 5.73 -18.34 -1.94
N GLU A 355 5.64 -19.68 -1.87
CA GLU A 355 6.79 -20.58 -2.05
C GLU A 355 7.43 -20.41 -3.43
N ARG A 356 6.64 -20.37 -4.51
CA ARG A 356 7.16 -20.16 -5.88
C ARG A 356 7.91 -18.82 -6.00
N PHE A 357 7.41 -17.76 -5.38
CA PHE A 357 8.11 -16.47 -5.34
C PHE A 357 9.39 -16.56 -4.50
N ARG A 358 9.37 -17.26 -3.36
CA ARG A 358 10.54 -17.49 -2.51
C ARG A 358 11.68 -18.16 -3.29
N GLU A 359 11.35 -19.26 -3.99
CA GLU A 359 12.30 -20.02 -4.81
C GLU A 359 12.90 -19.15 -5.93
N ARG A 360 12.05 -18.44 -6.68
CA ARG A 360 12.51 -17.61 -7.81
C ARG A 360 13.31 -16.39 -7.38
N LEU A 361 13.06 -15.85 -6.18
CA LEU A 361 13.84 -14.76 -5.60
C LEU A 361 15.10 -15.24 -4.88
N GLY A 362 15.28 -16.55 -4.71
CA GLY A 362 16.43 -17.12 -3.99
C GLY A 362 16.45 -16.79 -2.51
N ILE A 363 15.29 -16.55 -1.89
CA ILE A 363 15.17 -16.26 -0.46
C ILE A 363 15.23 -17.59 0.30
N ALA A 364 16.21 -17.73 1.20
CA ALA A 364 16.35 -18.95 2.00
C ALA A 364 15.10 -19.20 2.86
N GLN A 365 14.69 -20.46 3.01
CA GLN A 365 13.63 -20.81 3.96
C GLN A 365 14.07 -20.42 5.37
N THR A 366 13.36 -19.48 5.98
CA THR A 366 13.37 -19.30 7.42
C THR A 366 12.79 -20.58 8.02
N THR A 367 13.67 -21.47 8.47
CA THR A 367 13.26 -22.61 9.28
C THR A 367 12.73 -22.04 10.58
N HIS A 368 11.40 -21.94 10.69
CA HIS A 368 10.76 -21.77 11.98
C HIS A 368 11.10 -23.01 12.79
N HIS A 369 12.13 -22.91 13.63
CA HIS A 369 12.32 -23.85 14.72
C HIS A 369 11.14 -23.62 15.66
N ASP A 370 10.05 -24.35 15.41
CA ASP A 370 9.00 -24.55 16.38
C ASP A 370 9.67 -25.17 17.60
N GLY A 371 9.91 -24.31 18.60
CA GLY A 371 10.47 -24.72 19.88
C GLY A 371 9.51 -25.71 20.52
N ALA A 372 9.93 -26.98 20.54
CA ALA A 372 9.29 -28.06 21.29
C ALA A 372 9.32 -27.80 22.80
#